data_AF-A0A316V9X0-F1
#
_entry.id   AF-A0A316V9X0-F1
#
_cell.length_a   1.000
_cell.length_b   1.000
_cell.length_c   1.000
_cell.angle_alpha   90.00
_cell.angle_beta   90.00
_cell.angle_gamma   90.00
#
_symmetry.space_group_name_H-M   'P 1'
#
loop_
_entity.id
_entity.type
_entity.pdbx_description
1 polymer ?
#
loop_
_entity_poly.entity_id
_entity_poly.type
_entity_poly.pdbx_seq_one_letter_code
_entity_poly.pdbx_strand_id
1 'polypeptide(L)'
;MSTEATTNAGPKPGNPIVYFDIDLPSSPASATTRKGGNRIVLELYADKVPKTAENFRVLSTGEKEGVHFKNSTFHRVIPQFMIQGGDFTRGDGTGGISIYGEKFEDEDLTGKHDKPFLLSMANAGPNTNGSQFFITTVPTPHLDGKHVVFGRVLAGKSVVRRIENTPTGEQDRPKDPITIADCGQIPEGSSDYGIGADETGDSYEDFPEDCEGTGLDVDDPDVAFKIASELRTMGNALFGKGQFQLAFEKYTKALRYLLNNPELPDSHASKKEFAAEYVNLRTPLQLNGALCAIKVAQAEAKAAEKGTASKTASAMAVEAEKLTSQAIERLENTGSWDDLSADTKANLAKAYYRRALAKLVKRDEDLAISDLDSALKYAPGDAAIVKEKNQLAALKKQRLERQKAAYGKMFGGSK
;
A
#
# COMPACT_ATOMS: atom_id res chain seq x y z
N MET A 1 -24.87 -33.55 0.34
CA MET A 1 -25.09 -33.04 1.71
C MET A 1 -23.76 -32.53 2.21
N SER A 2 -23.76 -31.22 2.47
CA SER A 2 -22.76 -30.33 3.09
C SER A 2 -21.69 -30.94 3.99
N THR A 3 -20.46 -30.42 3.88
CA THR A 3 -19.68 -29.83 4.99
C THR A 3 -18.72 -28.78 4.40
N GLU A 4 -19.15 -27.52 4.39
CA GLU A 4 -18.55 -26.43 5.18
C GLU A 4 -17.26 -25.87 4.57
N ALA A 5 -17.44 -24.86 3.72
CA ALA A 5 -16.40 -23.90 3.40
C ALA A 5 -16.04 -23.16 4.69
N THR A 6 -14.81 -23.35 5.16
CA THR A 6 -14.22 -22.64 6.30
C THR A 6 -14.01 -21.17 5.95
N THR A 7 -15.07 -20.37 6.13
CA THR A 7 -15.03 -18.92 6.19
C THR A 7 -15.34 -18.53 7.64
N ASN A 8 -14.44 -17.76 8.27
CA ASN A 8 -14.59 -17.13 9.60
C ASN A 8 -14.40 -17.90 10.89
N ALA A 9 -13.95 -19.14 10.85
CA ALA A 9 -13.35 -19.68 12.06
C ALA A 9 -12.07 -18.90 12.37
N GLY A 10 -11.94 -18.41 13.61
CA GLY A 10 -10.65 -18.08 14.19
C GLY A 10 -9.65 -19.24 14.00
N PRO A 11 -8.36 -19.04 14.33
CA PRO A 11 -7.37 -20.10 14.17
C PRO A 11 -7.88 -21.39 14.84
N LYS A 12 -7.70 -22.52 14.15
CA LYS A 12 -8.20 -23.80 14.68
C LYS A 12 -7.50 -24.07 16.01
N PRO A 13 -8.23 -24.44 17.09
CA PRO A 13 -7.60 -24.77 18.37
C PRO A 13 -6.50 -25.82 18.20
N GLY A 14 -5.33 -25.54 18.78
CA GLY A 14 -4.13 -26.39 18.68
C GLY A 14 -3.22 -26.09 17.48
N ASN A 15 -3.66 -25.31 16.50
CA ASN A 15 -2.77 -24.85 15.42
C ASN A 15 -1.82 -23.75 15.93
N PRO A 16 -0.49 -23.88 15.73
CA PRO A 16 0.45 -22.84 16.09
C PRO A 16 0.20 -21.55 15.29
N ILE A 17 0.42 -20.43 15.96
CA ILE A 17 0.38 -19.10 15.34
C ILE A 17 1.76 -18.50 15.43
N VAL A 18 2.31 -18.07 14.30
CA VAL A 18 3.62 -17.41 14.23
C VAL A 18 3.48 -16.01 13.65
N TYR A 19 4.49 -15.18 13.83
CA TYR A 19 4.53 -13.83 13.28
C TYR A 19 5.86 -13.53 12.60
N PHE A 20 5.80 -12.65 11.61
CA PHE A 20 6.94 -11.98 10.99
C PHE A 20 6.78 -10.47 11.11
N ASP A 21 7.77 -9.79 11.68
CA ASP A 21 7.92 -8.34 11.61
C ASP A 21 8.78 -7.99 10.39
N ILE A 22 8.18 -7.32 9.41
CA ILE A 22 8.83 -7.07 8.13
C ILE A 22 9.51 -5.68 8.12
N ASP A 23 10.80 -5.66 7.84
CA ASP A 23 11.45 -4.45 7.38
C ASP A 23 11.16 -4.27 5.89
N LEU A 24 10.30 -3.30 5.60
CA LEU A 24 9.95 -2.90 4.24
C LEU A 24 10.79 -1.70 3.86
N PRO A 25 11.28 -1.62 2.60
CA PRO A 25 11.99 -0.45 2.16
C PRO A 25 11.14 0.80 2.41
N SER A 26 11.78 1.82 2.97
CA SER A 26 11.14 3.07 3.37
C SER A 26 10.55 3.76 2.14
N SER A 27 9.31 3.41 1.80
CA SER A 27 8.44 4.13 0.89
C SER A 27 7.33 4.79 1.72
N PRO A 28 7.02 6.08 1.51
CA PRO A 28 6.04 6.81 2.32
C PRO A 28 4.61 6.35 2.13
N ALA A 29 4.31 5.83 0.93
CA ALA A 29 3.04 5.17 0.62
C ALA A 29 2.96 3.77 1.27
N SER A 30 4.08 3.28 1.81
CA SER A 30 4.19 2.02 2.54
C SER A 30 4.23 2.28 4.06
N ALA A 31 4.69 3.44 4.56
CA ALA A 31 4.73 3.69 6.01
C ALA A 31 3.34 3.53 6.64
N THR A 32 3.17 2.50 7.47
CA THR A 32 1.94 2.28 8.25
C THR A 32 2.08 2.93 9.60
N THR A 33 1.04 3.64 10.03
CA THR A 33 0.94 4.20 11.38
C THR A 33 0.27 3.23 12.37
N ARG A 34 -0.03 2.00 11.94
CA ARG A 34 -0.69 0.98 12.77
C ARG A 34 0.19 0.49 13.91
N LYS A 35 -0.47 0.19 15.04
CA LYS A 35 0.14 -0.54 16.14
C LYS A 35 0.56 -1.93 15.64
N GLY A 36 1.82 -2.29 15.85
CA GLY A 36 2.42 -3.52 15.32
C GLY A 36 3.23 -3.34 14.03
N GLY A 37 3.23 -2.13 13.44
CA GLY A 37 4.02 -1.84 12.25
C GLY A 37 3.70 -2.80 11.09
N ASN A 38 4.74 -3.40 10.52
CA ASN A 38 4.63 -4.29 9.36
C ASN A 38 4.59 -5.77 9.76
N ARG A 39 3.78 -6.13 10.75
CA ARG A 39 3.65 -7.52 11.18
C ARG A 39 2.72 -8.33 10.27
N ILE A 40 3.11 -9.55 9.95
CA ILE A 40 2.29 -10.60 9.34
C ILE A 40 2.10 -11.71 10.38
N VAL A 41 0.88 -12.16 10.58
CA VAL A 41 0.53 -13.23 11.52
C VAL A 41 0.00 -14.42 10.72
N LEU A 42 0.54 -15.60 10.98
CA LEU A 42 0.33 -16.80 10.19
C LEU A 42 -0.21 -17.92 11.08
N GLU A 43 -1.31 -18.55 10.66
CA GLU A 43 -1.77 -19.83 11.20
C GLU A 43 -1.03 -20.96 10.48
N LEU A 44 -0.53 -21.95 11.23
CA LEU A 44 0.08 -23.16 10.69
C LEU A 44 -0.86 -24.35 10.90
N TYR A 45 -1.18 -25.07 9.82
CA TYR A 45 -2.13 -26.20 9.82
C TYR A 45 -1.51 -27.49 10.39
N ALA A 46 -1.06 -27.44 11.65
CA ALA A 46 -0.45 -28.59 12.34
C ALA A 46 -1.40 -29.78 12.47
N ASP A 47 -2.71 -29.53 12.42
CA ASP A 47 -3.75 -30.56 12.37
C ASP A 47 -3.76 -31.38 11.07
N LYS A 48 -3.20 -30.86 9.98
CA LYS A 48 -3.16 -31.51 8.65
C LYS A 48 -1.75 -31.93 8.25
N VAL A 49 -0.79 -31.03 8.45
CA VAL A 49 0.60 -31.16 7.99
C VAL A 49 1.57 -30.90 9.15
N PRO A 50 1.58 -31.77 10.17
CA PRO A 50 2.31 -31.55 11.42
C PRO A 50 3.82 -31.37 11.22
N LYS A 51 4.46 -32.10 10.31
CA LYS A 51 5.91 -31.95 10.09
C LYS A 51 6.25 -30.63 9.42
N THR A 52 5.44 -30.21 8.45
CA THR A 52 5.60 -28.95 7.70
C THR A 52 5.34 -27.76 8.61
N ALA A 53 4.26 -27.81 9.40
CA ALA A 53 3.93 -26.81 10.40
C ALA A 53 5.03 -26.69 11.46
N GLU A 54 5.54 -27.81 11.99
CA GLU A 54 6.60 -27.81 12.99
C GLU A 54 7.92 -27.27 12.43
N ASN A 55 8.27 -27.63 11.19
CA ASN A 55 9.42 -27.06 10.49
C ASN A 55 9.35 -25.53 10.45
N PHE A 56 8.21 -24.99 10.01
CA PHE A 56 8.03 -23.54 9.91
C PHE A 56 7.97 -22.85 11.28
N ARG A 57 7.37 -23.49 12.28
CA ARG A 57 7.29 -22.98 13.66
C ARG A 57 8.69 -22.83 14.27
N VAL A 58 9.51 -23.88 14.22
CA VAL A 58 10.89 -23.87 14.74
C VAL A 58 11.76 -22.88 13.98
N LEU A 59 11.61 -22.81 12.65
CA LEU A 59 12.28 -21.79 11.84
C LEU A 59 11.86 -20.36 12.19
N SER A 60 10.64 -20.16 12.72
CA SER A 60 10.17 -18.85 13.17
C SER A 60 10.69 -18.51 14.58
N THR A 61 10.73 -19.47 15.51
CA THR A 61 11.20 -19.25 16.89
C THR A 61 12.72 -19.19 17.00
N GLY A 62 13.45 -19.87 16.11
CA GLY A 62 14.90 -20.01 16.19
C GLY A 62 15.37 -20.86 17.36
N GLU A 63 14.49 -21.71 17.92
CA GLU A 63 14.81 -22.56 19.08
C GLU A 63 15.83 -23.66 18.76
N LYS A 64 16.03 -23.98 17.47
CA LYS A 64 17.09 -24.85 16.99
C LYS A 64 18.24 -24.04 16.42
N GLU A 65 19.45 -24.28 16.91
CA GLU A 65 20.65 -23.58 16.47
C GLU A 65 20.90 -23.73 14.96
N GLY A 66 21.27 -22.63 14.30
CA GLY A 66 21.60 -22.60 12.88
C GLY A 66 20.42 -22.53 11.91
N VAL A 67 19.17 -22.52 12.41
CA VAL A 67 17.97 -22.44 11.56
C VAL A 67 16.98 -21.40 12.09
N HIS A 68 16.90 -20.24 11.42
CA HIS A 68 16.03 -19.13 11.85
C HIS A 68 15.65 -18.22 10.67
N PHE A 69 14.41 -17.78 10.60
CA PHE A 69 13.93 -16.84 9.57
C PHE A 69 14.32 -15.39 9.84
N LYS A 70 14.75 -15.05 11.07
CA LYS A 70 15.19 -13.70 11.39
C LYS A 70 16.35 -13.30 10.48
N ASN A 71 16.25 -12.13 9.86
CA ASN A 71 17.11 -11.57 8.82
C ASN A 71 17.06 -12.29 7.46
N SER A 72 16.19 -13.29 7.27
CA SER A 72 15.91 -13.83 5.94
C SER A 72 15.12 -12.84 5.10
N THR A 73 15.23 -12.93 3.78
CA THR A 73 14.61 -11.99 2.85
C THR A 73 13.53 -12.63 1.98
N PHE A 74 12.58 -11.80 1.53
CA PHE A 74 11.75 -12.13 0.38
C PHE A 74 12.57 -11.90 -0.89
N HIS A 75 13.13 -12.97 -1.43
CA HIS A 75 14.09 -12.92 -2.54
C HIS A 75 13.41 -12.97 -3.91
N ARG A 76 12.12 -13.28 -3.97
CA ARG A 76 11.34 -13.34 -5.21
C ARG A 76 9.90 -12.88 -4.97
N VAL A 77 9.45 -11.88 -5.72
CA VAL A 77 8.11 -11.28 -5.60
C VAL A 77 7.51 -11.16 -6.99
N ILE A 78 6.35 -11.79 -7.21
CA ILE A 78 5.65 -11.70 -8.49
C ILE A 78 4.25 -11.15 -8.22
N PRO A 79 3.96 -9.90 -8.63
CA PRO A 79 2.64 -9.31 -8.50
C PRO A 79 1.56 -10.20 -9.16
N GLN A 80 0.40 -10.30 -8.52
CA GLN A 80 -0.72 -11.15 -8.97
C GLN A 80 -0.34 -12.63 -9.05
N PHE A 81 0.56 -13.07 -8.17
CA PHE A 81 0.91 -14.47 -8.04
C PHE A 81 1.26 -14.82 -6.58
N MET A 82 2.46 -14.46 -6.12
CA MET A 82 2.96 -14.82 -4.79
C MET A 82 4.18 -13.99 -4.36
N ILE A 83 4.46 -14.02 -3.06
CA ILE A 83 5.70 -13.51 -2.45
C ILE A 83 6.46 -14.70 -1.83
N GLN A 84 7.74 -14.87 -2.17
CA GLN A 84 8.56 -16.02 -1.76
C GLN A 84 9.76 -15.59 -0.92
N GLY A 85 9.99 -16.33 0.17
CA GLY A 85 11.05 -16.09 1.14
C GLY A 85 11.57 -17.40 1.75
N GLY A 86 12.33 -17.28 2.84
CA GLY A 86 12.77 -18.43 3.64
C GLY A 86 14.10 -19.06 3.23
N ASP A 87 14.82 -18.51 2.25
CA ASP A 87 16.23 -18.85 2.03
C ASP A 87 17.12 -18.02 2.96
N PHE A 88 17.29 -18.47 4.19
CA PHE A 88 18.18 -17.82 5.17
C PHE A 88 19.65 -18.20 5.01
N THR A 89 19.99 -19.13 4.11
CA THR A 89 21.36 -19.62 3.94
C THR A 89 22.13 -18.87 2.86
N ARG A 90 21.45 -18.49 1.77
CA ARG A 90 22.05 -17.81 0.61
C ARG A 90 21.30 -16.53 0.23
N GLY A 91 20.01 -16.45 0.52
CA GLY A 91 19.18 -15.27 0.25
C GLY A 91 18.94 -15.00 -1.24
N ASP A 92 19.06 -16.02 -2.08
CA ASP A 92 18.91 -15.93 -3.54
C ASP A 92 17.96 -16.99 -4.13
N GLY A 93 17.41 -17.87 -3.28
CA GLY A 93 16.49 -18.93 -3.69
C GLY A 93 17.19 -20.24 -4.03
N THR A 94 18.52 -20.30 -4.00
CA THR A 94 19.29 -21.54 -4.25
C THR A 94 19.62 -22.32 -2.96
N GLY A 95 19.28 -21.75 -1.79
CA GLY A 95 19.56 -22.33 -0.50
C GLY A 95 18.32 -22.79 0.28
N GLY A 96 18.47 -22.83 1.59
CA GLY A 96 17.45 -23.21 2.56
C GLY A 96 17.57 -24.66 3.00
N ILE A 97 17.48 -24.87 4.32
CA ILE A 97 17.51 -26.20 4.94
C ILE A 97 16.34 -26.32 5.92
N SER A 98 15.78 -27.52 6.06
CA SER A 98 14.74 -27.80 7.04
C SER A 98 15.32 -28.09 8.42
N ILE A 99 14.46 -28.16 9.43
CA ILE A 99 14.86 -28.63 10.75
C ILE A 99 15.18 -30.12 10.78
N TYR A 100 14.84 -30.88 9.74
CA TYR A 100 15.06 -32.32 9.63
C TYR A 100 16.30 -32.69 8.80
N GLY A 101 16.98 -31.70 8.22
CA GLY A 101 18.08 -31.90 7.27
C GLY A 101 17.92 -31.02 6.03
N GLU A 102 18.64 -31.34 4.95
CA GLU A 102 18.60 -30.52 3.72
C GLU A 102 17.19 -30.43 3.12
N LYS A 103 16.48 -31.56 3.05
CA LYS A 103 15.13 -31.68 2.47
C LYS A 103 14.24 -32.62 3.27
N PHE A 104 12.92 -32.47 3.14
CA PHE A 104 11.91 -33.41 3.65
C PHE A 104 10.74 -33.61 2.67
N GLU A 105 9.98 -34.68 2.91
CA GLU A 105 8.88 -35.17 2.05
C GLU A 105 7.67 -34.22 2.02
N ASP A 106 6.85 -34.34 0.98
CA ASP A 106 5.53 -33.70 0.91
C ASP A 106 4.55 -34.43 1.86
N GLU A 107 3.80 -33.72 2.71
CA GLU A 107 2.80 -34.34 3.60
C GLU A 107 1.42 -34.47 2.95
N ASP A 108 0.72 -33.34 2.76
CA ASP A 108 -0.62 -33.30 2.17
C ASP A 108 -0.66 -32.35 0.96
N LEU A 109 -0.86 -32.92 -0.22
CA LEU A 109 -0.96 -32.21 -1.49
C LEU A 109 -2.40 -32.01 -1.97
N THR A 110 -3.40 -32.39 -1.14
CA THR A 110 -4.81 -32.18 -1.46
C THR A 110 -5.26 -30.74 -1.24
N GLY A 111 -4.52 -29.97 -0.43
CA GLY A 111 -4.72 -28.54 -0.22
C GLY A 111 -4.74 -27.76 -1.53
N LYS A 112 -5.75 -26.90 -1.67
CA LYS A 112 -5.99 -26.09 -2.86
C LYS A 112 -5.49 -24.67 -2.68
N HIS A 113 -4.85 -24.13 -3.71
CA HIS A 113 -4.46 -22.73 -3.76
C HIS A 113 -5.59 -21.89 -4.36
N ASP A 114 -6.76 -21.91 -3.72
CA ASP A 114 -8.02 -21.38 -4.25
C ASP A 114 -8.29 -19.92 -3.87
N LYS A 115 -7.45 -19.33 -3.02
CA LYS A 115 -7.61 -17.98 -2.48
C LYS A 115 -6.24 -17.30 -2.23
N PRO A 116 -6.21 -15.97 -2.09
CA PRO A 116 -5.00 -15.27 -1.64
C PRO A 116 -4.67 -15.62 -0.17
N PHE A 117 -3.45 -15.29 0.23
CA PHE A 117 -2.95 -15.41 1.59
C PHE A 117 -2.80 -16.82 2.15
N LEU A 118 -2.70 -17.82 1.28
CA LEU A 118 -2.31 -19.17 1.67
C LEU A 118 -0.79 -19.25 1.78
N LEU A 119 -0.32 -19.92 2.83
CA LEU A 119 1.09 -20.19 3.08
C LEU A 119 1.41 -21.60 2.57
N SER A 120 2.41 -21.72 1.69
CA SER A 120 2.72 -22.96 0.98
C SER A 120 4.22 -23.15 0.76
N MET A 121 4.66 -24.41 0.71
CA MET A 121 6.09 -24.77 0.61
C MET A 121 6.62 -24.55 -0.81
N ALA A 122 7.75 -23.85 -0.93
CA ALA A 122 8.52 -23.85 -2.16
C ALA A 122 9.40 -25.11 -2.22
N ASN A 123 9.51 -25.71 -3.41
CA ASN A 123 10.30 -26.92 -3.65
C ASN A 123 10.92 -26.90 -5.06
N ALA A 124 11.85 -27.82 -5.31
CA ALA A 124 12.51 -28.05 -6.60
C ALA A 124 12.02 -29.36 -7.25
N GLY A 125 10.76 -29.74 -7.00
CA GLY A 125 10.18 -31.03 -7.36
C GLY A 125 9.68 -31.81 -6.14
N PRO A 126 9.07 -32.99 -6.35
CA PRO A 126 8.47 -33.79 -5.27
C PRO A 126 9.45 -34.09 -4.14
N ASN A 127 8.99 -34.00 -2.89
CA ASN A 127 9.76 -34.32 -1.68
C ASN A 127 11.06 -33.52 -1.50
N THR A 128 11.09 -32.27 -1.96
CA THR A 128 12.25 -31.38 -1.80
C THR A 128 11.93 -30.13 -0.99
N ASN A 129 11.07 -30.27 0.02
CA ASN A 129 10.74 -29.19 0.95
C ASN A 129 11.95 -28.86 1.83
N GLY A 130 12.24 -27.57 2.00
CA GLY A 130 13.33 -27.08 2.86
C GLY A 130 12.81 -26.04 3.85
N SER A 131 13.31 -24.82 3.76
CA SER A 131 12.81 -23.67 4.53
C SER A 131 12.07 -22.64 3.69
N GLN A 132 12.21 -22.70 2.37
CA GLN A 132 11.58 -21.73 1.49
C GLN A 132 10.07 -21.91 1.45
N PHE A 133 9.36 -20.79 1.43
CA PHE A 133 7.91 -20.73 1.42
C PHE A 133 7.45 -19.62 0.49
N PHE A 134 6.19 -19.65 0.11
CA PHE A 134 5.52 -18.53 -0.52
C PHE A 134 4.16 -18.26 0.12
N ILE A 135 3.72 -17.00 0.04
CA ILE A 135 2.37 -16.57 0.38
C ILE A 135 1.69 -16.19 -0.93
N THR A 136 0.55 -16.81 -1.23
CA THR A 136 -0.24 -16.47 -2.43
C THR A 136 -0.84 -15.08 -2.30
N THR A 137 -0.99 -14.36 -3.42
CA THR A 137 -1.67 -13.05 -3.46
C THR A 137 -2.93 -13.07 -4.33
N VAL A 138 -3.17 -14.18 -5.02
CA VAL A 138 -4.36 -14.51 -5.80
C VAL A 138 -4.56 -16.04 -5.74
N PRO A 139 -5.68 -16.61 -6.24
CA PRO A 139 -5.78 -18.04 -6.48
C PRO A 139 -4.72 -18.55 -7.48
N THR A 140 -4.04 -19.64 -7.15
CA THR A 140 -2.96 -20.23 -7.97
C THR A 140 -3.14 -21.74 -8.20
N PRO A 141 -4.24 -22.19 -8.83
CA PRO A 141 -4.60 -23.60 -8.94
C PRO A 141 -3.59 -24.46 -9.72
N HIS A 142 -2.71 -23.85 -10.51
CA HIS A 142 -1.64 -24.54 -11.23
C HIS A 142 -0.53 -25.10 -10.30
N LEU A 143 -0.52 -24.69 -9.02
CA LEU A 143 0.35 -25.18 -7.95
C LEU A 143 -0.25 -26.36 -7.17
N ASP A 144 -1.53 -26.66 -7.37
CA ASP A 144 -2.21 -27.76 -6.70
C ASP A 144 -1.55 -29.10 -7.00
N GLY A 145 -1.47 -29.98 -6.00
CA GLY A 145 -0.83 -31.28 -6.14
C GLY A 145 0.69 -31.23 -6.25
N LYS A 146 1.32 -30.05 -6.15
CA LYS A 146 2.77 -29.85 -6.30
C LYS A 146 3.43 -29.19 -5.11
N HIS A 147 2.69 -28.35 -4.38
CA HIS A 147 3.18 -27.60 -3.22
C HIS A 147 2.26 -27.85 -2.03
N VAL A 148 2.85 -28.11 -0.87
CA VAL A 148 2.12 -28.37 0.38
C VAL A 148 1.57 -27.06 0.91
N VAL A 149 0.24 -26.90 0.92
CA VAL A 149 -0.43 -25.78 1.61
C VAL A 149 -0.45 -26.08 3.10
N PHE A 150 0.22 -25.26 3.90
CA PHE A 150 0.43 -25.54 5.32
C PHE A 150 0.02 -24.41 6.27
N GLY A 151 -0.60 -23.35 5.76
CA GLY A 151 -1.09 -22.28 6.61
C GLY A 151 -1.84 -21.19 5.85
N ARG A 152 -2.12 -20.11 6.56
CA ARG A 152 -2.68 -18.87 5.98
C ARG A 152 -2.27 -17.64 6.79
N VAL A 153 -2.39 -16.47 6.18
CA VAL A 153 -2.31 -15.19 6.91
C VAL A 153 -3.60 -14.99 7.72
N LEU A 154 -3.46 -14.81 9.02
CA LEU A 154 -4.54 -14.43 9.93
C LEU A 154 -4.70 -12.91 10.03
N ALA A 155 -3.58 -12.18 10.07
CA ALA A 155 -3.55 -10.73 10.18
C ALA A 155 -2.32 -10.17 9.46
N GLY A 156 -2.37 -8.90 9.05
CA GLY A 156 -1.29 -8.26 8.28
C GLY A 156 -1.36 -8.51 6.78
N LYS A 157 -2.55 -8.83 6.23
CA LYS A 157 -2.78 -8.97 4.77
C LYS A 157 -2.25 -7.76 3.98
N SER A 158 -2.43 -6.55 4.51
CA SER A 158 -1.94 -5.34 3.85
C SER A 158 -0.42 -5.24 3.79
N VAL A 159 0.31 -5.88 4.71
CA VAL A 159 1.77 -6.01 4.62
C VAL A 159 2.15 -6.93 3.46
N VAL A 160 1.45 -8.05 3.28
CA VAL A 160 1.62 -8.94 2.12
C VAL A 160 1.37 -8.18 0.81
N ARG A 161 0.28 -7.40 0.72
CA ARG A 161 -0.01 -6.55 -0.45
C ARG A 161 1.07 -5.49 -0.70
N ARG A 162 1.69 -4.96 0.35
CA ARG A 162 2.79 -3.99 0.21
C ARG A 162 4.09 -4.65 -0.28
N ILE A 163 4.39 -5.86 0.18
CA ILE A 163 5.51 -6.66 -0.37
C ILE A 163 5.24 -6.92 -1.85
N GLU A 164 4.04 -7.40 -2.19
CA GLU A 164 3.61 -7.70 -3.57
C GLU A 164 3.80 -6.51 -4.53
N ASN A 165 3.49 -5.29 -4.08
CA ASN A 165 3.55 -4.08 -4.90
C ASN A 165 4.94 -3.40 -4.91
N THR A 166 5.97 -4.03 -4.34
CA THR A 166 7.32 -3.46 -4.36
C THR A 166 7.94 -3.63 -5.76
N PRO A 167 8.65 -2.60 -6.29
CA PRO A 167 9.35 -2.73 -7.56
C PRO A 167 10.37 -3.86 -7.56
N THR A 168 10.32 -4.71 -8.58
CA THR A 168 11.26 -5.82 -8.79
C THR A 168 12.24 -5.55 -9.93
N GLY A 169 13.39 -6.22 -9.88
CA GLY A 169 14.45 -6.21 -10.88
C GLY A 169 14.56 -7.55 -11.59
N GLU A 170 15.79 -7.93 -11.95
CA GLU A 170 16.08 -9.23 -12.55
C GLU A 170 15.64 -10.38 -11.63
N GLN A 171 15.16 -11.48 -12.23
CA GLN A 171 14.70 -12.69 -11.52
C GLN A 171 13.59 -12.44 -10.49
N ASP A 172 12.77 -11.40 -10.71
CA ASP A 172 11.67 -11.01 -9.84
C ASP A 172 12.12 -10.60 -8.41
N ARG A 173 13.41 -10.26 -8.23
CA ARG A 173 13.96 -9.86 -6.94
C ARG A 173 13.54 -8.42 -6.61
N PRO A 174 13.04 -8.13 -5.39
CA PRO A 174 12.80 -6.74 -4.96
C PRO A 174 14.04 -5.85 -5.14
N LYS A 175 13.86 -4.65 -5.69
CA LYS A 175 14.98 -3.70 -5.92
C LYS A 175 15.61 -3.24 -4.61
N ASP A 176 14.77 -2.98 -3.62
CA ASP A 176 15.19 -2.72 -2.25
C ASP A 176 14.90 -3.97 -1.40
N PRO A 177 15.80 -4.38 -0.49
CA PRO A 177 15.61 -5.58 0.34
C PRO A 177 14.34 -5.52 1.20
N ILE A 178 13.64 -6.65 1.28
CA ILE A 178 12.51 -6.88 2.19
C ILE A 178 12.91 -8.00 3.13
N THR A 179 13.02 -7.70 4.42
CA THR A 179 13.65 -8.57 5.40
C THR A 179 12.67 -8.93 6.51
N ILE A 180 12.70 -10.18 6.99
CA ILE A 180 12.03 -10.59 8.23
C ILE A 180 12.90 -10.08 9.38
N ALA A 181 12.63 -8.89 9.89
CA ALA A 181 13.44 -8.22 10.92
C ALA A 181 13.36 -8.95 12.26
N ASP A 182 12.19 -9.47 12.59
CA ASP A 182 11.97 -10.34 13.75
C ASP A 182 10.89 -11.36 13.44
N CYS A 183 10.93 -12.50 14.12
CA CYS A 183 9.93 -13.55 13.97
C CYS A 183 9.85 -14.40 15.22
N GLY A 184 8.71 -15.04 15.42
CA GLY A 184 8.50 -15.91 16.57
C GLY A 184 7.13 -16.55 16.58
N GLN A 185 6.83 -17.22 17.68
CA GLN A 185 5.53 -17.83 17.93
C GLN A 185 4.70 -16.95 18.86
N ILE A 186 3.43 -16.79 18.54
CA ILE A 186 2.45 -16.16 19.42
C ILE A 186 2.02 -17.19 20.48
N PRO A 187 1.96 -16.82 21.77
CA PRO A 187 1.53 -17.72 22.82
C PRO A 187 0.15 -18.34 22.53
N GLU A 188 0.01 -19.63 22.81
CA GLU A 188 -1.24 -20.35 22.61
C GLU A 188 -2.38 -19.68 23.39
N GLY A 189 -3.54 -19.53 22.74
CA GLY A 189 -4.71 -18.87 23.32
C GLY A 189 -4.64 -17.34 23.38
N SER A 190 -3.53 -16.71 22.97
CA SER A 190 -3.46 -15.25 22.86
C SER A 190 -4.37 -14.75 21.74
N SER A 191 -5.23 -13.77 22.06
CA SER A 191 -5.94 -12.97 21.08
C SER A 191 -5.21 -11.67 20.71
N ASP A 192 -4.12 -11.35 21.41
CA ASP A 192 -3.26 -10.21 21.07
C ASP A 192 -2.18 -10.68 20.10
N TYR A 193 -2.32 -10.29 18.84
CA TYR A 193 -1.34 -10.58 17.81
C TYR A 193 -0.27 -9.49 17.66
N GLY A 194 -0.31 -8.46 18.50
CA GLY A 194 0.53 -7.27 18.38
C GLY A 194 0.17 -6.38 17.19
N ILE A 195 -0.88 -6.72 16.43
CA ILE A 195 -1.48 -5.90 15.37
C ILE A 195 -2.78 -5.32 15.91
N GLY A 196 -2.94 -4.01 15.82
CA GLY A 196 -4.17 -3.33 16.25
C GLY A 196 -4.63 -2.27 15.28
N ALA A 197 -5.92 -1.92 15.39
CA ALA A 197 -6.42 -0.70 14.77
C ALA A 197 -5.62 0.51 15.26
N ASP A 198 -5.46 1.49 14.37
CA ASP A 198 -4.94 2.80 14.77
C ASP A 198 -5.95 3.56 15.63
N GLU A 199 -5.60 4.79 16.02
CA GLU A 199 -6.40 5.61 16.94
C GLU A 199 -7.82 5.93 16.44
N THR A 200 -8.17 5.65 15.17
CA THR A 200 -9.53 5.87 14.67
C THR A 200 -10.48 4.71 14.92
N GLY A 201 -9.98 3.54 15.36
CA GLY A 201 -10.80 2.32 15.47
C GLY A 201 -11.27 1.76 14.13
N ASP A 202 -10.58 2.08 13.04
CA ASP A 202 -10.87 1.52 11.71
C ASP A 202 -10.68 0.01 11.68
N SER A 203 -11.77 -0.72 11.45
CA SER A 203 -11.82 -2.18 11.44
C SER A 203 -11.87 -2.79 10.03
N TYR A 204 -11.88 -1.96 8.99
CA TYR A 204 -12.01 -2.45 7.61
C TYR A 204 -10.69 -2.99 7.09
N GLU A 205 -10.72 -3.95 6.15
CA GLU A 205 -9.49 -4.38 5.46
C GLU A 205 -8.95 -3.24 4.60
N ASP A 206 -7.63 -3.17 4.39
CA ASP A 206 -7.03 -2.06 3.61
C ASP A 206 -7.43 -2.09 2.13
N PHE A 207 -7.76 -3.27 1.62
CA PHE A 207 -8.13 -3.58 0.24
C PHE A 207 -9.51 -4.26 0.25
N PRO A 208 -10.50 -3.75 -0.50
CA PRO A 208 -11.85 -4.32 -0.53
C PRO A 208 -11.87 -5.81 -0.90
N GLU A 209 -11.07 -6.22 -1.88
CA GLU A 209 -10.98 -7.61 -2.35
C GLU A 209 -10.54 -8.61 -1.27
N ASP A 210 -9.95 -8.12 -0.17
CA ASP A 210 -9.46 -8.94 0.94
C ASP A 210 -10.52 -9.10 2.06
N CYS A 211 -11.75 -8.61 1.84
CA CYS A 211 -12.87 -8.66 2.79
C CYS A 211 -13.56 -10.02 2.89
N GLU A 212 -13.10 -11.05 2.18
CA GLU A 212 -13.61 -12.41 2.34
C GLU A 212 -13.57 -12.81 3.84
N GLY A 213 -14.72 -13.19 4.37
CA GLY A 213 -14.83 -13.50 5.79
C GLY A 213 -14.99 -12.30 6.75
N THR A 214 -15.24 -11.10 6.26
CA THR A 214 -15.61 -10.00 7.18
C THR A 214 -17.12 -9.93 7.44
N GLY A 215 -17.92 -10.66 6.64
CA GLY A 215 -19.37 -10.50 6.59
C GLY A 215 -19.81 -9.23 5.84
N LEU A 216 -18.87 -8.49 5.25
CA LEU A 216 -19.12 -7.34 4.40
C LEU A 216 -19.15 -7.79 2.94
N ASP A 217 -20.24 -7.48 2.24
CA ASP A 217 -20.32 -7.60 0.79
C ASP A 217 -19.87 -6.26 0.18
N VAL A 218 -18.58 -6.15 -0.16
CA VAL A 218 -18.01 -4.91 -0.71
C VAL A 218 -18.36 -4.69 -2.18
N ASP A 219 -18.92 -5.70 -2.84
CA ASP A 219 -19.43 -5.58 -4.20
C ASP A 219 -20.81 -4.91 -4.20
N ASP A 220 -21.53 -4.91 -3.07
CA ASP A 220 -22.71 -4.06 -2.87
C ASP A 220 -22.31 -2.57 -2.77
N PRO A 221 -22.77 -1.70 -3.71
CA PRO A 221 -22.48 -0.27 -3.67
C PRO A 221 -22.93 0.42 -2.39
N ASP A 222 -24.01 -0.01 -1.75
CA ASP A 222 -24.50 0.58 -0.49
C ASP A 222 -23.48 0.34 0.64
N VAL A 223 -22.89 -0.85 0.72
CA VAL A 223 -21.84 -1.22 1.69
C VAL A 223 -20.55 -0.45 1.39
N ALA A 224 -20.09 -0.45 0.13
CA ALA A 224 -18.88 0.28 -0.27
C ALA A 224 -18.99 1.78 0.05
N PHE A 225 -20.15 2.39 -0.24
CA PHE A 225 -20.41 3.80 0.05
C PHE A 225 -20.40 4.11 1.55
N LYS A 226 -21.02 3.24 2.36
CA LYS A 226 -21.01 3.37 3.82
C LYS A 226 -19.58 3.36 4.36
N ILE A 227 -18.78 2.36 3.99
CA ILE A 227 -17.39 2.22 4.44
C ILE A 227 -16.57 3.46 4.04
N ALA A 228 -16.67 3.88 2.79
CA ALA A 228 -15.95 5.06 2.30
C ALA A 228 -16.36 6.34 3.04
N SER A 229 -17.63 6.49 3.39
CA SER A 229 -18.15 7.64 4.14
C SER A 229 -17.65 7.68 5.57
N GLU A 230 -17.59 6.53 6.24
CA GLU A 230 -17.02 6.39 7.59
C GLU A 230 -15.52 6.69 7.58
N LEU A 231 -14.77 6.10 6.64
CA LEU A 231 -13.34 6.35 6.46
C LEU A 231 -13.06 7.84 6.14
N ARG A 232 -13.89 8.50 5.33
CA ARG A 232 -13.81 9.95 5.11
C ARG A 232 -13.95 10.72 6.42
N THR A 233 -14.89 10.33 7.27
CA THR A 233 -15.15 10.97 8.56
C THR A 233 -13.95 10.84 9.49
N MET A 234 -13.36 9.64 9.56
CA MET A 234 -12.10 9.41 10.27
C MET A 234 -10.97 10.28 9.72
N GLY A 235 -10.79 10.30 8.39
CA GLY A 235 -9.80 11.14 7.70
C GLY A 235 -9.96 12.64 8.01
N ASN A 236 -11.19 13.15 8.05
CA ASN A 236 -11.48 14.54 8.39
C ASN A 236 -11.07 14.86 9.85
N ALA A 237 -11.38 13.97 10.79
CA ALA A 237 -11.01 14.14 12.19
C ALA A 237 -9.48 14.16 12.38
N LEU A 238 -8.77 13.22 11.74
CA LEU A 238 -7.30 13.15 11.72
C LEU A 238 -6.67 14.40 11.10
N PHE A 239 -7.24 14.90 9.99
CA PHE A 239 -6.79 16.12 9.36
C PHE A 239 -6.89 17.33 10.30
N GLY A 240 -8.00 17.44 11.04
CA GLY A 240 -8.20 18.49 12.05
C GLY A 240 -7.17 18.45 13.18
N LYS A 241 -6.66 17.26 13.52
CA LYS A 241 -5.57 17.05 14.50
C LYS A 241 -4.16 17.26 13.93
N GLY A 242 -4.02 17.53 12.63
CA GLY A 242 -2.73 17.64 11.96
C GLY A 242 -2.02 16.32 11.68
N GLN A 243 -2.70 15.18 11.83
CA GLN A 243 -2.17 13.85 11.55
C GLN A 243 -2.30 13.51 10.06
N PHE A 244 -1.55 14.22 9.22
CA PHE A 244 -1.75 14.19 7.76
C PHE A 244 -1.44 12.83 7.11
N GLN A 245 -0.45 12.09 7.61
CA GLN A 245 -0.12 10.76 7.07
C GLN A 245 -1.27 9.76 7.27
N LEU A 246 -1.75 9.62 8.51
CA LEU A 246 -2.87 8.73 8.80
C LEU A 246 -4.17 9.21 8.13
N ALA A 247 -4.41 10.52 8.04
CA ALA A 247 -5.54 11.05 7.27
C ALA A 247 -5.46 10.66 5.78
N PHE A 248 -4.28 10.73 5.17
CA PHE A 248 -4.04 10.28 3.80
C PHE A 248 -4.35 8.79 3.63
N GLU A 249 -3.92 7.94 4.58
CA GLU A 249 -4.24 6.50 4.58
C GLU A 249 -5.76 6.28 4.57
N LYS A 250 -6.53 7.01 5.39
CA LYS A 250 -8.00 6.88 5.40
C LYS A 250 -8.66 7.35 4.10
N TYR A 251 -8.25 8.48 3.53
CA TYR A 251 -8.85 8.97 2.29
C TYR A 251 -8.55 8.06 1.10
N THR A 252 -7.32 7.54 1.00
CA THR A 252 -6.95 6.61 -0.08
C THR A 252 -7.61 5.25 0.09
N LYS A 253 -7.76 4.76 1.32
CA LYS A 253 -8.56 3.56 1.62
C LYS A 253 -10.03 3.76 1.23
N ALA A 254 -10.65 4.88 1.60
CA ALA A 254 -12.02 5.21 1.20
C ALA A 254 -12.20 5.20 -0.33
N LEU A 255 -11.21 5.73 -1.07
CA LEU A 255 -11.21 5.68 -2.53
C LEU A 255 -11.15 4.26 -3.06
N ARG A 256 -10.32 3.38 -2.49
CA ARG A 256 -10.27 1.96 -2.89
C ARG A 256 -11.63 1.29 -2.77
N TYR A 257 -12.34 1.48 -1.65
CA TYR A 257 -13.70 0.95 -1.47
C TYR A 257 -14.68 1.50 -2.51
N LEU A 258 -14.69 2.82 -2.77
CA LEU A 258 -15.58 3.37 -3.80
C LEU A 258 -15.25 2.90 -5.21
N LEU A 259 -13.97 2.64 -5.49
CA LEU A 259 -13.52 2.20 -6.81
C LEU A 259 -13.63 0.70 -7.00
N ASN A 260 -14.06 -0.06 -5.97
CA ASN A 260 -14.49 -1.46 -6.15
C ASN A 260 -15.71 -1.54 -7.08
N ASN A 261 -16.60 -0.52 -7.00
CA ASN A 261 -17.71 -0.31 -7.93
C ASN A 261 -17.47 0.98 -8.74
N PRO A 262 -16.59 0.95 -9.75
CA PRO A 262 -16.26 2.14 -10.53
C PRO A 262 -17.46 2.59 -11.40
N GLU A 263 -18.25 1.63 -11.86
CA GLU A 263 -19.54 1.78 -12.51
C GLU A 263 -20.62 1.15 -11.63
N LEU A 264 -21.73 1.85 -11.44
CA LEU A 264 -22.82 1.35 -10.61
C LEU A 264 -23.69 0.38 -11.42
N PRO A 265 -24.12 -0.76 -10.84
CA PRO A 265 -25.09 -1.64 -11.48
C PRO A 265 -26.43 -0.91 -11.68
N ASP A 266 -27.25 -1.36 -12.64
CA ASP A 266 -28.54 -0.73 -12.98
C ASP A 266 -29.47 -0.53 -11.77
N SER A 267 -29.40 -1.46 -10.81
CA SER A 267 -30.12 -1.40 -9.53
C SER A 267 -29.79 -0.17 -8.69
N HIS A 268 -28.61 0.42 -8.87
CA HIS A 268 -28.13 1.62 -8.19
C HIS A 268 -28.06 2.82 -9.12
N ALA A 269 -27.71 2.63 -10.40
CA ALA A 269 -27.64 3.71 -11.39
C ALA A 269 -29.00 4.38 -11.60
N SER A 270 -30.11 3.63 -11.49
CA SER A 270 -31.47 4.17 -11.54
C SER A 270 -31.85 5.02 -10.31
N LYS A 271 -31.18 4.82 -9.17
CA LYS A 271 -31.33 5.63 -7.94
C LYS A 271 -30.54 6.95 -8.10
N LYS A 272 -31.09 7.91 -8.86
CA LYS A 272 -30.39 9.15 -9.26
C LYS A 272 -29.67 9.88 -8.13
N GLU A 273 -30.30 9.99 -6.95
CA GLU A 273 -29.73 10.66 -5.78
C GLU A 273 -28.50 9.91 -5.24
N PHE A 274 -28.64 8.60 -5.00
CA PHE A 274 -27.54 7.74 -4.56
C PHE A 274 -26.38 7.75 -5.57
N ALA A 275 -26.69 7.59 -6.87
CA ALA A 275 -25.67 7.60 -7.91
C ALA A 275 -24.89 8.92 -7.94
N ALA A 276 -25.58 10.05 -7.76
CA ALA A 276 -24.95 11.36 -7.65
C ALA A 276 -24.06 11.46 -6.40
N GLU A 277 -24.54 11.04 -5.23
CA GLU A 277 -23.77 11.05 -3.99
C GLU A 277 -22.52 10.17 -4.07
N TYR A 278 -22.65 8.96 -4.63
CA TYR A 278 -21.56 8.01 -4.81
C TYR A 278 -20.42 8.61 -5.65
N VAL A 279 -20.77 9.21 -6.78
CA VAL A 279 -19.80 9.87 -7.67
C VAL A 279 -19.22 11.13 -7.02
N ASN A 280 -20.06 11.92 -6.34
CA ASN A 280 -19.66 13.17 -5.70
C ASN A 280 -18.70 12.94 -4.53
N LEU A 281 -18.76 11.79 -3.86
CA LEU A 281 -17.86 11.44 -2.75
C LEU A 281 -16.39 11.30 -3.19
N ARG A 282 -16.12 10.97 -4.46
CA ARG A 282 -14.76 10.82 -5.00
C ARG A 282 -13.95 12.13 -4.93
N THR A 283 -14.56 13.27 -5.26
CA THR A 283 -13.87 14.57 -5.31
C THR A 283 -13.27 14.99 -3.96
N PRO A 284 -14.03 15.07 -2.86
CA PRO A 284 -13.48 15.44 -1.57
C PRO A 284 -12.43 14.44 -1.09
N LEU A 285 -12.58 13.15 -1.35
CA LEU A 285 -11.57 12.14 -1.01
C LEU A 285 -10.24 12.36 -1.75
N GLN A 286 -10.29 12.54 -3.08
CA GLN A 286 -9.11 12.79 -3.90
C GLN A 286 -8.42 14.10 -3.49
N LEU A 287 -9.19 15.18 -3.35
CA LEU A 287 -8.65 16.48 -3.00
C LEU A 287 -8.07 16.47 -1.59
N ASN A 288 -8.79 15.95 -0.58
CA ASN A 288 -8.30 15.93 0.80
C ASN A 288 -7.09 15.02 0.94
N GLY A 289 -7.10 13.84 0.32
CA GLY A 289 -5.94 12.95 0.23
C GLY A 289 -4.73 13.66 -0.37
N ALA A 290 -4.89 14.35 -1.51
CA ALA A 290 -3.80 15.10 -2.13
C ALA A 290 -3.25 16.20 -1.21
N LEU A 291 -4.11 16.92 -0.49
CA LEU A 291 -3.67 17.94 0.45
C LEU A 291 -2.89 17.36 1.63
N CYS A 292 -3.34 16.22 2.19
CA CYS A 292 -2.57 15.49 3.20
C CYS A 292 -1.19 15.11 2.67
N ALA A 293 -1.15 14.51 1.48
CA ALA A 293 0.08 14.07 0.86
C ALA A 293 1.06 15.22 0.61
N ILE A 294 0.58 16.38 0.14
CA ILE A 294 1.40 17.60 -0.01
C ILE A 294 1.96 18.06 1.34
N LYS A 295 1.15 18.05 2.40
CA LYS A 295 1.61 18.49 3.73
C LYS A 295 2.69 17.57 4.29
N VAL A 296 2.54 16.26 4.12
CA VAL A 296 3.59 15.29 4.47
C VAL A 296 4.83 15.55 3.62
N ALA A 297 4.66 15.68 2.31
CA ALA A 297 5.77 15.90 1.38
C ALA A 297 6.59 17.16 1.71
N GLN A 298 5.91 18.26 2.05
CA GLN A 298 6.53 19.51 2.46
C GLN A 298 7.28 19.39 3.81
N ALA A 299 6.70 18.68 4.78
CA ALA A 299 7.36 18.44 6.07
C ALA A 299 8.64 17.61 5.89
N GLU A 300 8.57 16.55 5.09
CA GLU A 300 9.70 15.68 4.75
C GLU A 300 10.78 16.40 3.95
N ALA A 301 10.40 17.23 2.98
CA ALA A 301 11.34 18.04 2.21
C ALA A 301 12.05 19.07 3.09
N LYS A 302 11.37 19.60 4.12
CA LYS A 302 11.93 20.55 5.08
C LYS A 302 12.85 19.87 6.09
N ALA A 303 12.55 18.63 6.48
CA ALA A 303 13.37 17.84 7.40
C ALA A 303 14.64 17.28 6.75
N ALA A 304 14.64 17.13 5.41
CA ALA A 304 15.80 16.64 4.67
C ALA A 304 17.03 17.56 4.80
N GLU A 305 18.22 16.97 4.81
CA GLU A 305 19.48 17.72 4.80
C GLU A 305 19.57 18.62 3.57
N LYS A 306 20.07 19.84 3.78
CA LYS A 306 20.12 20.86 2.73
C LYS A 306 20.96 20.38 1.54
N GLY A 307 20.29 20.19 0.40
CA GLY A 307 20.92 19.71 -0.84
C GLY A 307 20.61 18.25 -1.17
N THR A 308 20.04 17.49 -0.24
CA THR A 308 19.56 16.12 -0.49
C THR A 308 18.08 16.13 -0.86
N ALA A 309 17.67 15.21 -1.73
CA ALA A 309 16.26 15.00 -2.04
C ALA A 309 15.70 13.94 -1.08
N SER A 310 14.62 14.25 -0.36
CA SER A 310 13.91 13.24 0.41
C SER A 310 13.14 12.34 -0.56
N LYS A 311 13.48 11.04 -0.57
CA LYS A 311 12.67 10.01 -1.25
C LYS A 311 11.23 10.08 -0.74
N THR A 312 11.06 10.39 0.55
CA THR A 312 9.75 10.45 1.17
C THR A 312 8.90 11.60 0.65
N ALA A 313 9.51 12.78 0.56
CA ALA A 313 8.86 13.93 -0.03
C ALA A 313 8.43 13.68 -1.48
N SER A 314 9.33 13.10 -2.28
CA SER A 314 9.06 12.82 -3.69
C SER A 314 7.91 11.84 -3.89
N ALA A 315 7.83 10.74 -3.13
CA ALA A 315 6.76 9.76 -3.32
C ALA A 315 5.38 10.32 -2.91
N MET A 316 5.31 11.06 -1.79
CA MET A 316 4.05 11.71 -1.39
C MET A 316 3.61 12.78 -2.38
N ALA A 317 4.55 13.50 -3.01
CA ALA A 317 4.24 14.42 -4.09
C ALA A 317 3.69 13.69 -5.34
N VAL A 318 4.21 12.52 -5.68
CA VAL A 318 3.68 11.67 -6.77
C VAL A 318 2.23 11.24 -6.48
N GLU A 319 1.93 10.79 -5.26
CA GLU A 319 0.56 10.44 -4.88
C GLU A 319 -0.39 11.65 -4.94
N ALA A 320 0.05 12.83 -4.50
CA ALA A 320 -0.73 14.05 -4.63
C ALA A 320 -1.01 14.42 -6.09
N GLU A 321 -0.01 14.32 -6.97
CA GLU A 321 -0.18 14.55 -8.40
C GLU A 321 -1.14 13.55 -9.04
N LYS A 322 -1.06 12.28 -8.66
CA LYS A 322 -1.97 11.23 -9.14
C LYS A 322 -3.42 11.53 -8.76
N LEU A 323 -3.69 11.76 -7.48
CA LEU A 323 -5.03 12.07 -6.97
C LEU A 323 -5.62 13.32 -7.62
N THR A 324 -4.82 14.38 -7.76
CA THR A 324 -5.28 15.64 -8.38
C THR A 324 -5.49 15.49 -9.88
N SER A 325 -4.64 14.75 -10.60
CA SER A 325 -4.80 14.53 -12.04
C SER A 325 -6.06 13.71 -12.35
N GLN A 326 -6.33 12.66 -11.57
CA GLN A 326 -7.58 11.89 -11.70
C GLN A 326 -8.81 12.73 -11.38
N ALA A 327 -8.72 13.65 -10.41
CA ALA A 327 -9.81 14.57 -10.11
C ALA A 327 -10.04 15.57 -11.26
N ILE A 328 -8.96 16.13 -11.83
CA ILE A 328 -9.03 17.07 -12.96
C ILE A 328 -9.67 16.40 -14.16
N GLU A 329 -9.15 15.25 -14.60
CA GLU A 329 -9.66 14.51 -15.75
C GLU A 329 -11.16 14.24 -15.62
N ARG A 330 -11.61 13.75 -14.47
CA ARG A 330 -13.04 13.50 -14.22
C ARG A 330 -13.88 14.78 -14.23
N LEU A 331 -13.41 15.84 -13.61
CA LEU A 331 -14.16 17.09 -13.49
C LEU A 331 -14.24 17.84 -14.83
N GLU A 332 -13.18 17.83 -15.64
CA GLU A 332 -13.19 18.44 -16.98
C GLU A 332 -14.09 17.68 -17.95
N ASN A 333 -14.25 16.37 -17.76
CA ASN A 333 -15.16 15.55 -18.58
C ASN A 333 -16.65 15.71 -18.22
N THR A 334 -17.01 16.58 -17.27
CA THR A 334 -18.43 16.78 -16.88
C THR A 334 -19.22 17.70 -17.81
N GLY A 335 -18.57 18.46 -18.69
CA GLY A 335 -19.23 19.37 -19.63
C GLY A 335 -18.27 20.39 -20.23
N SER A 336 -18.78 21.23 -21.15
CA SER A 336 -17.98 22.34 -21.69
C SER A 336 -17.73 23.39 -20.60
N TRP A 337 -16.72 24.26 -20.80
CA TRP A 337 -16.34 25.26 -19.80
C TRP A 337 -17.50 26.19 -19.36
N ASP A 338 -18.39 26.54 -20.29
CA ASP A 338 -19.56 27.38 -20.02
C ASP A 338 -20.61 26.64 -19.17
N ASP A 339 -20.65 25.30 -19.26
CA ASP A 339 -21.65 24.45 -18.60
C ASP A 339 -21.22 23.98 -17.20
N LEU A 340 -19.95 24.15 -16.83
CA LEU A 340 -19.44 23.73 -15.53
C LEU A 340 -20.08 24.53 -14.38
N SER A 341 -20.60 23.80 -13.39
CA SER A 341 -21.14 24.41 -12.16
C SER A 341 -20.06 25.18 -11.39
N ALA A 342 -20.49 26.13 -10.55
CA ALA A 342 -19.58 26.89 -9.69
C ALA A 342 -18.75 25.97 -8.78
N ASP A 343 -19.35 24.91 -8.25
CA ASP A 343 -18.67 23.93 -7.41
C ASP A 343 -17.63 23.13 -8.19
N THR A 344 -17.92 22.74 -9.43
CA THR A 344 -16.96 22.05 -10.30
C THR A 344 -15.78 22.97 -10.64
N LYS A 345 -16.04 24.24 -10.98
CA LYS A 345 -14.98 25.24 -11.21
C LYS A 345 -14.11 25.43 -9.95
N ALA A 346 -14.73 25.55 -8.77
CA ALA A 346 -14.00 25.66 -7.51
C ALA A 346 -13.16 24.41 -7.19
N ASN A 347 -13.65 23.21 -7.49
CA ASN A 347 -12.91 21.97 -7.30
C ASN A 347 -11.76 21.81 -8.29
N LEU A 348 -11.94 22.22 -9.55
CA LEU A 348 -10.86 22.29 -10.55
C LEU A 348 -9.76 23.25 -10.09
N ALA A 349 -10.11 24.46 -9.65
CA ALA A 349 -9.13 25.41 -9.12
C ALA A 349 -8.32 24.81 -7.96
N LYS A 350 -8.98 24.14 -7.00
CA LYS A 350 -8.31 23.43 -5.90
C LYS A 350 -7.40 22.31 -6.39
N ALA A 351 -7.85 21.52 -7.37
CA ALA A 351 -7.10 20.39 -7.90
C ALA A 351 -5.81 20.84 -8.59
N TYR A 352 -5.90 21.82 -9.49
CA TYR A 352 -4.75 22.41 -10.17
C TYR A 352 -3.78 23.07 -9.18
N TYR A 353 -4.28 23.88 -8.24
CA TYR A 353 -3.44 24.50 -7.23
C TYR A 353 -2.67 23.45 -6.40
N ARG A 354 -3.36 22.39 -5.93
CA ARG A 354 -2.71 21.31 -5.17
C ARG A 354 -1.69 20.55 -6.03
N ARG A 355 -1.99 20.29 -7.30
CA ARG A 355 -1.03 19.64 -8.22
C ARG A 355 0.21 20.49 -8.44
N ALA A 356 0.05 21.81 -8.55
CA ALA A 356 1.19 22.74 -8.60
C ALA A 356 2.07 22.62 -7.35
N LEU A 357 1.48 22.59 -6.16
CA LEU A 357 2.24 22.43 -4.91
C LEU A 357 3.02 21.11 -4.85
N ALA A 358 2.45 20.02 -5.35
CA ALA A 358 3.13 18.73 -5.44
C ALA A 358 4.31 18.77 -6.42
N LYS A 359 4.13 19.37 -7.60
CA LYS A 359 5.20 19.59 -8.59
C LYS A 359 6.33 20.46 -8.03
N LEU A 360 6.02 21.45 -7.21
CA LEU A 360 7.03 22.27 -6.52
C LEU A 360 7.89 21.45 -5.55
N VAL A 361 7.30 20.49 -4.82
CA VAL A 361 8.09 19.57 -3.98
C VAL A 361 9.07 18.76 -4.84
N LYS A 362 8.63 18.33 -6.03
CA LYS A 362 9.47 17.65 -7.02
C LYS A 362 10.42 18.56 -7.80
N ARG A 363 10.42 19.88 -7.52
CA ARG A 363 11.22 20.91 -8.20
C ARG A 363 10.90 21.09 -9.69
N ASP A 364 9.68 20.74 -10.09
CA ASP A 364 9.18 20.94 -11.45
C ASP A 364 8.45 22.29 -11.55
N GLU A 365 9.24 23.37 -11.54
CA GLU A 365 8.75 24.76 -11.49
C GLU A 365 7.90 25.13 -12.70
N ASP A 366 8.26 24.66 -13.90
CA ASP A 366 7.57 25.02 -15.14
C ASP A 366 6.18 24.38 -15.21
N LEU A 367 6.07 23.08 -14.87
CA LEU A 367 4.78 22.42 -14.80
C LEU A 367 3.93 22.95 -13.63
N ALA A 368 4.55 23.43 -12.55
CA ALA A 368 3.84 24.08 -11.45
C ALA A 368 3.23 25.41 -11.88
N ILE A 369 3.97 26.26 -12.63
CA ILE A 369 3.43 27.52 -13.17
C ILE A 369 2.23 27.25 -14.08
N SER A 370 2.33 26.26 -14.97
CA SER A 370 1.23 25.88 -15.86
C SER A 370 -0.03 25.45 -15.10
N ASP A 371 0.12 24.73 -14.00
CA ASP A 371 -1.00 24.38 -13.13
C ASP A 371 -1.55 25.59 -12.37
N LEU A 372 -0.72 26.52 -11.90
CA LEU A 372 -1.20 27.77 -11.27
C LEU A 372 -1.98 28.64 -12.26
N ASP A 373 -1.56 28.70 -13.51
CA ASP A 373 -2.30 29.39 -14.59
C ASP A 373 -3.66 28.75 -14.83
N SER A 374 -3.69 27.42 -14.89
CA SER A 374 -4.93 26.65 -15.02
C SER A 374 -5.84 26.86 -13.81
N ALA A 375 -5.28 26.93 -12.59
CA ALA A 375 -6.04 27.21 -11.38
C ALA A 375 -6.69 28.62 -11.41
N LEU A 376 -5.95 29.63 -11.88
CA LEU A 376 -6.46 31.01 -12.03
C LEU A 376 -7.53 31.14 -13.12
N LYS A 377 -7.53 30.27 -14.14
CA LYS A 377 -8.63 30.20 -15.12
C LYS A 377 -9.97 29.88 -14.44
N TYR A 378 -9.95 29.01 -13.43
CA TYR A 378 -11.16 28.57 -12.71
C TYR A 378 -11.47 29.40 -11.45
N ALA A 379 -10.47 30.08 -10.87
CA ALA A 379 -10.63 31.01 -9.76
C ALA A 379 -9.87 32.34 -10.01
N PRO A 380 -10.39 33.21 -10.89
CA PRO A 380 -9.73 34.48 -11.21
C PRO A 380 -9.62 35.36 -9.96
N GLY A 381 -8.40 35.79 -9.64
CA GLY A 381 -8.16 36.69 -8.51
C GLY A 381 -8.04 36.02 -7.14
N ASP A 382 -7.98 34.69 -7.06
CA ASP A 382 -7.66 34.01 -5.80
C ASP A 382 -6.29 34.46 -5.26
N ALA A 383 -6.30 35.08 -4.08
CA ALA A 383 -5.12 35.72 -3.51
C ALA A 383 -3.99 34.73 -3.20
N ALA A 384 -4.31 33.48 -2.83
CA ALA A 384 -3.30 32.47 -2.53
C ALA A 384 -2.61 32.00 -3.80
N ILE A 385 -3.37 31.74 -4.86
CA ILE A 385 -2.82 31.28 -6.15
C ILE A 385 -1.97 32.38 -6.79
N VAL A 386 -2.46 33.63 -6.80
CA VAL A 386 -1.71 34.79 -7.32
C VAL A 386 -0.40 34.98 -6.56
N LYS A 387 -0.44 34.90 -5.21
CA LYS A 387 0.75 35.04 -4.37
C LYS A 387 1.79 33.97 -4.70
N GLU A 388 1.38 32.70 -4.76
CA GLU A 388 2.27 31.57 -5.06
C GLU A 388 2.95 31.74 -6.42
N LYS A 389 2.17 32.08 -7.46
CA LYS A 389 2.69 32.32 -8.81
C LYS A 389 3.71 33.45 -8.85
N ASN A 390 3.43 34.57 -8.18
CA ASN A 390 4.33 35.72 -8.13
C ASN A 390 5.63 35.39 -7.40
N GLN A 391 5.56 34.63 -6.31
CA GLN A 391 6.75 34.17 -5.57
C GLN A 391 7.64 33.27 -6.43
N LEU A 392 7.03 32.32 -7.15
CA LEU A 392 7.73 31.40 -8.04
C LEU A 392 8.40 32.13 -9.21
N ALA A 393 7.69 33.08 -9.83
CA ALA A 393 8.24 33.91 -10.90
C ALA A 393 9.45 34.74 -10.42
N ALA A 394 9.37 35.33 -9.21
CA ALA A 394 10.47 36.07 -8.61
C ALA A 394 11.68 35.18 -8.31
N LEU A 395 11.46 33.96 -7.78
CA LEU A 395 12.51 32.98 -7.51
C LEU A 395 13.24 32.57 -8.80
N LYS A 396 12.49 32.27 -9.86
CA LYS A 396 13.03 31.89 -11.17
C LYS A 396 13.88 33.01 -11.77
N LYS A 397 13.40 34.26 -11.69
CA LYS A 397 14.15 35.45 -12.12
C LYS A 397 15.47 35.59 -11.35
N GLN A 398 15.44 35.49 -10.02
CA GLN A 398 16.62 35.59 -9.18
C GLN A 398 17.64 34.47 -9.49
N ARG A 399 17.17 33.24 -9.73
CA ARG A 399 18.03 32.10 -10.10
C ARG A 399 18.71 32.32 -11.45
N LEU A 400 17.99 32.82 -12.45
CA LEU A 400 18.54 33.14 -13.76
C LEU A 400 19.60 34.26 -13.67
N GLU A 401 19.35 35.29 -12.87
CA GLU A 401 20.32 36.37 -12.63
C GLU A 401 21.60 35.85 -11.96
N ARG A 402 21.48 34.96 -10.96
CA ARG A 402 22.64 34.31 -10.32
C ARG A 402 23.42 33.43 -11.29
N GLN A 403 22.73 32.66 -12.14
CA GLN A 403 23.39 31.85 -13.17
C GLN A 403 24.16 32.73 -14.15
N LYS A 404 23.53 33.79 -14.69
CA LYS A 404 24.20 34.76 -15.58
C LYS A 404 25.43 35.38 -14.93
N ALA A 405 25.34 35.77 -13.66
CA ALA A 405 26.48 36.33 -12.91
C ALA A 405 27.61 35.30 -12.71
N ALA A 406 27.29 34.03 -12.44
CA ALA A 406 28.28 32.96 -12.30
C ALA A 406 28.97 32.64 -13.64
N TYR A 407 28.23 32.54 -14.74
CA TYR A 407 28.79 32.36 -16.08
C TYR A 407 29.68 33.54 -16.48
N GLY A 408 29.25 34.78 -16.20
CA GLY A 408 30.06 35.97 -16.46
C GLY A 408 31.40 35.96 -15.72
N LYS A 409 31.46 35.42 -14.50
CA LYS A 409 32.70 35.26 -13.73
C LYS A 409 33.59 34.12 -14.26
N MET A 410 33.01 33.02 -14.72
CA MET A 410 33.78 31.86 -15.23
C MET A 410 34.37 32.10 -16.62
N PHE A 411 33.71 32.88 -17.48
CA PHE A 411 34.12 33.08 -18.88
C PHE A 411 34.54 34.51 -19.23
N GLY A 412 34.35 35.48 -18.32
CA GLY A 412 34.73 36.88 -18.53
C GLY A 412 36.17 37.22 -18.12
N GLY A 413 36.94 36.26 -17.61
CA GLY A 413 38.31 36.47 -17.09
C GLY A 413 39.46 36.28 -18.09
N SER A 414 39.19 35.98 -19.36
CA SER A 414 40.24 35.87 -20.40
C SER A 414 40.24 37.11 -21.29
N LYS A 415 40.84 38.20 -20.81
CA LYS A 415 41.36 39.28 -21.64
C LYS A 415 42.63 39.85 -21.04
#